data_AF-A0A2V5J8H3-F1
#
_entry.id   AF-A0A2V5J8H3-F1
#
_cell.length_a   1.000
_cell.length_b   1.000
_cell.length_c   1.000
_cell.angle_alpha   90.00
_cell.angle_beta   90.00
_cell.angle_gamma   90.00
#
_symmetry.space_group_name_H-M   'P 1'
#
loop_
_entity.id
_entity.type
_entity.pdbx_description
1 polymer ?
#
loop_
_entity_poly.entity_id
_entity_poly.type
_entity_poly.pdbx_seq_one_letter_code
_entity_poly.pdbx_strand_id
1 'polypeptide(L)'
;MNLLRRKSVTQLQADALTDQRLKRALGATNLTALGIGAIIGTGIFVLTGTVAAQNAGPAVILSFVLAGVASIFAALCYSEFASLVPMAGSAYT
;
A
#
# COMPACT_ATOMS: atom_id res chain seq x y z
N MET A 1 18.96 -25.07 5.75
CA MET A 1 17.82 -24.12 5.71
C MET A 1 17.10 -24.25 4.39
N ASN A 2 15.77 -24.28 4.39
CA ASN A 2 15.00 -24.33 3.16
C ASN A 2 14.69 -22.89 2.71
N LEU A 3 15.34 -22.44 1.63
CA LEU A 3 15.36 -21.02 1.20
C LEU A 3 14.01 -20.52 0.66
N LEU A 4 13.11 -21.42 0.27
CA LEU A 4 11.83 -21.10 -0.36
C LEU A 4 10.62 -21.52 0.48
N ARG A 5 10.79 -21.69 1.79
CA ARG A 5 9.68 -22.07 2.68
C ARG A 5 8.61 -20.97 2.68
N ARG A 6 7.38 -21.34 2.30
CA ARG A 6 6.21 -20.45 2.34
C ARG A 6 5.40 -20.70 3.61
N LYS A 7 4.83 -19.63 4.17
CA LYS A 7 3.81 -19.74 5.22
C LYS A 7 2.46 -20.03 4.57
N SER A 8 1.69 -20.95 5.13
CA SER A 8 0.36 -21.27 4.58
C SER A 8 -0.67 -20.23 5.01
N VAL A 9 -1.69 -20.00 4.16
CA VAL A 9 -2.79 -19.06 4.45
C VAL A 9 -3.58 -19.49 5.68
N THR A 10 -3.75 -20.80 5.90
CA THR A 10 -4.42 -21.34 7.10
C THR A 10 -3.64 -21.03 8.39
N GLN A 11 -2.31 -21.10 8.36
CA GLN A 11 -1.47 -20.68 9.49
C GLN A 11 -1.57 -19.17 9.73
N LEU A 12 -1.61 -18.36 8.67
CA LEU A 12 -1.83 -16.91 8.82
C LEU A 12 -3.17 -16.63 9.51
N GLN A 13 -4.26 -17.25 9.05
CA GLN A 13 -5.58 -17.06 9.65
C GLN A 13 -5.63 -17.48 11.13
N ALA A 14 -4.99 -18.59 11.49
CA ALA A 14 -4.90 -19.04 12.88
C ALA A 14 -4.17 -18.02 13.78
N ASP A 15 -3.12 -17.37 13.26
CA ASP A 15 -2.38 -16.35 14.01
C ASP A 15 -3.25 -15.10 14.28
N ALA A 16 -4.07 -14.65 13.33
CA ALA A 16 -4.98 -13.51 13.59
C ALA A 16 -6.08 -13.80 14.60
N LEU A 17 -6.58 -15.05 14.64
CA LEU A 17 -7.59 -15.43 15.62
C LEU A 17 -7.03 -15.39 17.04
N THR A 18 -5.72 -15.62 17.19
CA THR A 18 -5.03 -15.59 18.48
C THR A 18 -4.80 -14.16 18.98
N ASP A 19 -4.69 -13.19 18.06
CA ASP A 19 -4.32 -11.79 18.37
C ASP A 19 -5.54 -10.82 18.44
N GLN A 20 -6.72 -11.31 18.83
CA GLN A 20 -7.97 -10.53 18.90
C GLN A 20 -8.06 -9.55 20.09
N ARG A 21 -6.98 -8.83 20.40
CA ARG A 21 -6.96 -7.83 21.49
C ARG A 21 -7.66 -6.52 21.13
N LEU A 22 -7.86 -6.25 19.83
CA LEU A 22 -8.40 -4.98 19.32
C LEU A 22 -9.83 -5.12 18.78
N LYS A 23 -10.70 -4.16 19.10
CA LYS A 23 -12.06 -4.06 18.56
C LYS A 23 -12.02 -3.55 17.12
N ARG A 24 -12.69 -4.24 16.19
CA ARG A 24 -12.92 -3.75 14.82
C ARG A 24 -13.84 -2.54 14.85
N ALA A 25 -13.27 -1.35 14.68
CA ALA A 25 -14.00 -0.07 14.70
C ALA A 25 -13.82 0.77 13.43
N LEU A 26 -12.88 0.42 12.56
CA LEU A 26 -12.64 1.16 11.32
C LEU A 26 -13.54 0.65 10.19
N GLY A 27 -14.33 1.56 9.62
CA GLY A 27 -15.08 1.34 8.37
C GLY A 27 -14.30 1.81 7.14
N ALA A 28 -14.92 1.72 5.98
CA ALA A 28 -14.29 2.07 4.69
C ALA A 28 -13.74 3.50 4.68
N THR A 29 -14.51 4.49 5.13
CA THR A 29 -14.10 5.90 5.17
C THR A 29 -12.87 6.14 6.04
N ASN A 30 -12.81 5.52 7.22
CA ASN A 30 -11.68 5.62 8.14
C ASN A 30 -10.42 5.00 7.52
N LEU A 31 -10.57 3.87 6.83
CA LEU A 31 -9.46 3.22 6.13
C LEU A 31 -8.98 4.03 4.91
N THR A 32 -9.89 4.66 4.16
CA THR A 32 -9.52 5.55 3.05
C THR A 32 -8.77 6.78 3.56
N ALA A 33 -9.24 7.40 4.65
CA ALA A 33 -8.55 8.53 5.27
C ALA A 33 -7.15 8.14 5.77
N LEU A 34 -7.02 6.95 6.37
CA LEU A 34 -5.74 6.39 6.79
C LEU A 34 -4.79 6.19 5.60
N GLY A 35 -5.30 5.66 4.48
CA GLY A 35 -4.53 5.52 3.24
C GLY A 35 -4.05 6.85 2.68
N ILE A 36 -4.93 7.86 2.60
CA ILE A 36 -4.58 9.21 2.12
C ILE A 36 -3.48 9.81 3.01
N GLY A 37 -3.64 9.72 4.33
CA GLY A 37 -2.66 10.23 5.29
C GLY A 37 -1.30 9.51 5.21
N ALA A 38 -1.28 8.23 4.84
CA ALA A 38 -0.05 7.48 4.65
C ALA A 38 0.66 7.80 3.31
N ILE A 39 -0.09 8.21 2.27
CA ILE A 39 0.45 8.49 0.93
C ILE A 39 0.95 9.94 0.80
N ILE A 40 0.21 10.91 1.35
CA ILE A 40 0.55 12.33 1.22
C ILE A 40 1.70 12.67 2.18
N GLY A 41 2.87 13.01 1.63
CA GLY A 41 4.05 13.34 2.43
C GLY A 41 5.11 14.11 1.64
N THR A 42 6.37 13.88 1.99
CA THR A 42 7.53 14.60 1.43
C THR A 42 7.63 14.52 -0.09
N GLY A 43 7.15 13.42 -0.70
CA GLY A 43 7.16 13.22 -2.14
C GLY A 43 6.48 14.36 -2.90
N ILE A 44 5.24 14.71 -2.55
CA ILE A 44 4.50 15.76 -3.27
C ILE A 44 4.98 17.16 -2.92
N PHE A 45 5.35 17.42 -1.65
CA PHE A 45 5.69 18.77 -1.19
C PHE A 45 7.13 19.20 -1.49
N VAL A 46 8.07 18.24 -1.54
CA VAL A 46 9.51 18.54 -1.72
C VAL A 46 10.01 18.01 -3.05
N LEU A 47 9.78 16.71 -3.32
CA LEU A 47 10.40 16.03 -4.46
C LEU A 47 9.82 16.48 -5.81
N THR A 48 8.56 16.90 -5.84
CA THR A 48 7.94 17.46 -7.05
C THR A 48 8.71 18.64 -7.63
N GLY A 49 9.13 19.58 -6.78
CA GLY A 49 9.86 20.77 -7.20
C GLY A 49 11.26 20.44 -7.73
N THR A 50 11.96 19.51 -7.07
CA THR A 50 13.30 19.09 -7.50
C THR A 50 13.24 18.32 -8.83
N VAL A 51 12.27 17.41 -8.99
CA VAL A 51 12.07 16.66 -10.24
C VAL A 51 11.62 17.58 -11.38
N ALA A 52 10.77 18.57 -11.11
CA ALA A 52 10.40 19.57 -12.10
C ALA A 52 11.63 20.41 -12.52
N ALA A 53 12.44 20.86 -11.57
CA ALA A 53 13.60 21.71 -11.89
C ALA A 53 14.73 20.96 -12.61
N GLN A 54 15.00 19.70 -12.23
CA GLN A 54 16.21 18.98 -12.66
C GLN A 54 15.96 17.92 -13.73
N ASN A 55 14.75 17.37 -13.83
CA ASN A 55 14.49 16.20 -14.67
C ASN A 55 13.45 16.47 -15.77
N ALA A 56 12.24 16.91 -15.40
CA ALA A 56 11.09 16.90 -16.32
C ALA A 56 10.61 18.30 -16.76
N GLY A 57 10.99 19.37 -16.07
CA GLY A 57 10.51 20.71 -16.38
C GLY A 57 8.99 20.82 -16.30
N PRO A 58 8.36 21.62 -17.19
CA PRO A 58 6.90 21.72 -17.31
C PRO A 58 6.21 20.37 -17.61
N ALA A 59 6.94 19.39 -18.16
CA ALA A 59 6.40 18.07 -18.48
C ALA A 59 6.29 17.15 -17.26
N VAL A 60 6.60 17.61 -16.05
CA VAL A 60 6.49 16.82 -14.80
C VAL A 60 5.10 16.23 -14.58
N ILE A 61 4.05 16.90 -15.06
CA ILE A 61 2.67 16.38 -15.03
C ILE A 61 2.56 15.06 -15.78
N LEU A 62 3.21 14.91 -16.93
CA LEU A 62 3.20 13.66 -17.70
C LEU A 62 3.89 12.54 -16.92
N SER A 63 4.99 12.85 -16.22
CA SER A 63 5.67 11.90 -15.33
C SER A 63 4.76 11.44 -14.19
N PHE A 64 4.00 12.35 -13.57
CA PHE A 64 3.02 12.00 -12.53
C PHE A 64 1.86 11.16 -13.05
N VAL A 65 1.35 11.44 -14.26
CA VAL A 65 0.30 10.62 -14.88
C VAL A 65 0.81 9.20 -15.09
N LEU A 66 2.01 9.02 -15.66
CA LEU A 66 2.60 7.70 -15.89
C LEU A 66 2.83 6.95 -14.56
N ALA A 67 3.39 7.62 -13.55
CA ALA A 67 3.59 7.05 -12.23
C ALA A 67 2.26 6.68 -11.54
N GLY A 68 1.23 7.49 -11.72
CA GLY A 68 -0.12 7.24 -11.22
C GLY A 68 -0.74 5.98 -11.83
N VAL A 69 -0.64 5.81 -13.16
CA VAL A 69 -1.12 4.62 -13.85
C VAL A 69 -0.39 3.36 -13.34
N ALA A 70 0.94 3.41 -13.22
CA ALA A 70 1.70 2.29 -12.65
C ALA A 70 1.28 1.97 -11.20
N SER A 71 1.04 3.00 -10.39
CA SER A 71 0.59 2.85 -9.00
C SER A 71 -0.81 2.25 -8.90
N ILE A 72 -1.71 2.55 -9.84
CA ILE A 72 -3.06 1.95 -9.91
C ILE A 72 -2.96 0.45 -10.13
N PHE A 73 -2.12 -0.01 -11.07
CA PHE A 73 -1.94 -1.45 -11.29
C PHE A 73 -1.42 -2.17 -10.05
N ALA A 74 -0.44 -1.58 -9.36
CA ALA A 74 0.04 -2.12 -8.09
C ALA A 74 -1.08 -2.14 -7.03
N ALA A 75 -1.85 -1.05 -6.89
CA ALA A 75 -2.94 -0.95 -5.93
C ALA A 75 -4.04 -2.01 -6.16
N LEU A 76 -4.33 -2.37 -7.42
CA LEU A 76 -5.27 -3.44 -7.77
C LEU A 76 -4.76 -4.82 -7.35
N CYS A 77 -3.47 -5.10 -7.53
CA CYS A 77 -2.88 -6.35 -7.01
C CYS A 77 -2.97 -6.41 -5.47
N TYR A 78 -2.65 -5.31 -4.79
CA TYR A 78 -2.76 -5.24 -3.33
C TYR A 78 -4.21 -5.34 -2.84
N SER A 79 -5.18 -4.80 -3.58
CA SER A 79 -6.60 -4.90 -3.19
C SER A 79 -7.14 -6.32 -3.34
N GLU A 80 -6.69 -7.05 -4.36
CA GLU A 80 -6.98 -8.47 -4.53
C GLU A 80 -6.41 -9.29 -3.36
N PHE A 81 -5.14 -9.09 -3.01
CA PHE A 81 -4.52 -9.76 -1.87
C PHE A 81 -5.19 -9.43 -0.54
N ALA A 82 -5.52 -8.16 -0.30
CA ALA A 82 -6.21 -7.72 0.92
C ALA A 82 -7.62 -8.33 1.04
N SER A 83 -8.28 -8.60 -0.09
CA SER A 83 -9.60 -9.24 -0.12
C SER A 83 -9.52 -10.76 0.10
N LEU A 84 -8.47 -11.41 -0.44
CA LEU A 84 -8.26 -12.86 -0.30
C LEU A 84 -7.74 -13.27 1.08
N VAL A 85 -6.90 -12.42 1.70
CA VAL A 85 -6.26 -12.70 2.98
C VAL A 85 -6.55 -11.53 3.94
N PRO A 86 -7.73 -11.47 4.58
CA PRO A 86 -8.21 -10.32 5.36
C PRO A 86 -7.55 -10.27 6.75
N MET A 87 -6.23 -10.08 6.74
CA MET A 87 -5.32 -10.14 7.87
C MET A 87 -4.62 -8.79 8.05
N ALA A 88 -4.22 -8.46 9.28
CA ALA A 88 -3.32 -7.33 9.49
C ALA A 88 -1.94 -7.69 8.91
N GLY A 89 -1.58 -7.09 7.79
CA GLY A 89 -0.40 -7.43 7.02
C GLY A 89 -0.10 -6.43 5.90
N SER A 90 1.05 -6.59 5.26
CA SER A 90 1.49 -5.83 4.09
C SER A 90 2.23 -6.79 3.14
N ALA A 91 3.14 -6.31 2.30
CA ALA A 91 3.82 -7.11 1.27
C ALA A 91 4.54 -8.38 1.77
N TYR A 92 4.89 -8.44 3.05
CA TYR A 92 5.69 -9.54 3.64
C TYR A 92 4.87 -10.61 4.36
N THR A 93 3.57 -10.39 4.52
CA THR A 93 2.67 -11.23 5.34
C THR A 93 1.59 -11.85 4.46
#